data_AF-A0A961PR76-F1
#
_entry.id   AF-A0A961PR76-F1
#
_cell.length_a   1.000
_cell.length_b   1.000
_cell.length_c   1.000
_cell.angle_alpha   90.00
_cell.angle_beta   90.00
_cell.angle_gamma   90.00
#
_symmetry.space_group_name_H-M   'P 1'
#
loop_
_entity.id
_entity.type
_entity.pdbx_description
1 polymer ?
#
loop_
_entity_poly.entity_id
_entity_poly.type
_entity_poly.pdbx_seq_one_letter_code
_entity_poly.pdbx_strand_id
1 'polypeptide(L)'
;MMAEDDTATLAALNRLRKSRFAPSVARLNGRIVKLMGDGALVVFDSAVEAVDCAMAIQQAAAAEADARPAIVLRIGVNLGDIILQGDDIFGDGVNIAARLEQLARPGGICVSSVVRENLGARAGGLFDDGGTVSVKNIPRPLRVFHWQPDRTAAAATAPEPNVADPGAGSASIAVLPFDNMSGDPDQQYFSDGISEDIITDLSKVARLTVIARNSSFVYRGKSVDLRQVGRDLGVGHVLEGSVRRAGQRVRITAQLIDAATGGHVWADRFDRELTDIFAVQDEVTLEIVNALKIRLTAAERAEIAEFGTGNLEAHENYMRIRSYLFFPGMNTESWTRAVAAGERAVALDPDYADAHAVLALMHVLDYHNNWSGRGSDQAMETAQALARRALELGPTEILPMQVTAVLARWRGDLDFAQTMIDRAVAKMPDNALTLFTRGEVLLAAGRLTEAVKDIERAIRLDPAFRHQYLQFLGMAHFLMGHHETAALMFRERVHLVPDTDIGRAWLAAALGHLGEIDEARAVWSDLRRLNPGFDFETRLARLYLNKPDLVGHVLDGIAKAGLADPPAPAGQS
;
A
#
# COMPACT_ATOMS: atom_id res chain seq x y z
N MET A 1 23.36 -38.65 -11.60
CA MET A 1 23.89 -38.89 -10.24
C MET A 1 23.48 -40.25 -9.66
N MET A 2 22.37 -40.87 -10.08
CA MET A 2 21.97 -42.25 -9.67
C MET A 2 22.82 -43.35 -10.35
N ALA A 3 24.14 -43.29 -10.25
CA ALA A 3 24.99 -44.33 -10.87
C ALA A 3 26.13 -44.85 -10.00
N GLU A 4 26.43 -44.25 -8.84
CA GLU A 4 27.62 -44.63 -8.05
C GLU A 4 27.36 -45.03 -6.58
N ASP A 5 26.30 -44.56 -5.92
CA ASP A 5 25.80 -45.10 -4.63
C ASP A 5 24.40 -44.55 -4.30
N ASP A 6 23.36 -45.34 -4.58
CA ASP A 6 21.95 -44.95 -4.38
C ASP A 6 21.58 -44.77 -2.90
N THR A 7 22.25 -45.51 -2.00
CA THR A 7 21.95 -45.47 -0.56
C THR A 7 22.52 -44.19 0.05
N ALA A 8 23.76 -43.84 -0.31
CA ALA A 8 24.37 -42.58 0.13
C ALA A 8 23.65 -41.35 -0.43
N THR A 9 23.16 -41.42 -1.68
CA THR A 9 22.40 -40.34 -2.33
C THR A 9 21.06 -40.11 -1.65
N LEU A 10 20.31 -41.18 -1.36
CA LEU A 10 19.04 -41.08 -0.64
C LEU A 10 19.24 -40.54 0.80
N ALA A 11 20.31 -40.95 1.48
CA ALA A 11 20.65 -40.44 2.80
C ALA A 11 20.99 -38.93 2.77
N ALA A 12 21.74 -38.48 1.77
CA ALA A 12 22.07 -37.06 1.59
C ALA A 12 20.82 -36.22 1.28
N LEU A 13 19.95 -36.69 0.40
CA LEU A 13 18.67 -36.04 0.09
C LEU A 13 17.77 -35.94 1.33
N ASN A 14 17.67 -37.00 2.13
CA ASN A 14 16.87 -37.01 3.35
C ASN A 14 17.43 -36.07 4.43
N ARG A 15 18.76 -35.92 4.53
CA ARG A 15 19.38 -34.92 5.40
C ARG A 15 19.00 -33.52 4.95
N LEU A 16 19.23 -33.17 3.68
CA LEU A 16 18.86 -31.86 3.12
C LEU A 16 17.37 -31.55 3.34
N ARG A 17 16.51 -32.55 3.15
CA ARG A 17 15.07 -32.44 3.38
C ARG A 17 14.71 -32.05 4.81
N LYS A 18 15.32 -32.72 5.80
CA LYS A 18 15.01 -32.51 7.23
C LYS A 18 15.70 -31.27 7.81
N SER A 19 16.96 -31.01 7.45
CA SER A 19 17.76 -29.97 8.10
C SER A 19 17.57 -28.58 7.50
N ARG A 20 17.20 -28.49 6.21
CA ARG A 20 17.17 -27.22 5.46
C ARG A 20 15.87 -27.03 4.67
N PHE A 21 15.46 -28.00 3.86
CA PHE A 21 14.29 -27.84 2.99
C PHE A 21 12.98 -27.62 3.77
N ALA A 22 12.57 -28.57 4.61
CA ALA A 22 11.32 -28.44 5.36
C ALA A 22 11.32 -27.26 6.34
N PRO A 23 12.42 -26.97 7.08
CA PRO A 23 12.52 -25.74 7.87
C PRO A 23 12.41 -24.45 7.06
N SER A 24 13.06 -24.36 5.88
CA SER A 24 12.98 -23.17 5.01
C SER A 24 11.58 -22.97 4.44
N VAL A 25 10.89 -24.06 4.09
CA VAL A 25 9.50 -24.01 3.65
C VAL A 25 8.59 -23.53 4.78
N ALA A 26 8.70 -24.12 5.97
CA ALA A 26 7.88 -23.73 7.13
C ALA A 26 8.15 -22.29 7.61
N ARG A 27 9.40 -21.83 7.59
CA ARG A 27 9.80 -20.47 7.98
C ARG A 27 9.20 -19.38 7.09
N LEU A 28 8.93 -19.71 5.84
CA LEU A 28 8.40 -18.78 4.82
C LEU A 28 6.97 -19.15 4.42
N ASN A 29 6.19 -19.68 5.38
CA ASN A 29 4.76 -19.98 5.23
C ASN A 29 4.40 -20.91 4.05
N GLY A 30 5.36 -21.68 3.54
CA GLY A 30 5.11 -22.62 2.47
C GLY A 30 4.49 -23.92 2.98
N ARG A 31 3.68 -24.56 2.14
CA ARG A 31 3.13 -25.89 2.37
C ARG A 31 3.71 -26.88 1.37
N ILE A 32 4.38 -27.92 1.87
CA ILE A 32 4.80 -29.06 1.05
C ILE A 32 3.53 -29.84 0.70
N VAL A 33 3.16 -29.85 -0.59
CA VAL A 33 2.00 -30.59 -1.07
C VAL A 33 2.37 -32.04 -1.32
N LYS A 34 3.49 -32.28 -2.02
CA LYS A 34 3.85 -33.62 -2.47
C LYS A 34 5.37 -33.81 -2.52
N LEU A 35 5.85 -34.96 -2.07
CA LEU A 35 7.22 -35.42 -2.30
C LEU A 35 7.21 -36.51 -3.37
N MET A 36 8.05 -36.38 -4.39
CA MET A 36 8.06 -37.23 -5.58
C MET A 36 9.46 -37.82 -5.80
N GLY A 37 9.82 -38.84 -5.01
CA GLY A 37 11.15 -39.45 -5.10
C GLY A 37 12.23 -38.45 -4.72
N ASP A 38 12.90 -37.86 -5.71
CA ASP A 38 13.88 -36.78 -5.59
C ASP A 38 13.29 -35.36 -5.72
N GLY A 39 12.07 -35.21 -6.27
CA GLY A 39 11.36 -33.93 -6.40
C GLY A 39 10.44 -33.58 -5.24
N ALA A 40 9.98 -32.33 -5.22
CA ALA A 40 8.97 -31.83 -4.29
C ALA A 40 8.10 -30.74 -4.95
N LEU A 41 6.80 -30.73 -4.62
CA LEU A 41 5.89 -29.62 -4.92
C LEU A 41 5.56 -28.88 -3.63
N VAL A 42 5.78 -27.57 -3.66
CA VAL A 42 5.55 -26.67 -2.53
C VAL A 42 4.71 -25.51 -3.04
N VAL A 43 3.70 -25.13 -2.26
CA VAL A 43 2.87 -23.95 -2.53
C VAL A 43 3.12 -22.89 -1.48
N PHE A 44 2.97 -21.65 -1.90
CA PHE A 44 3.08 -20.45 -1.08
C PHE A 44 1.92 -19.53 -1.46
N ASP A 45 1.46 -18.74 -0.50
CA ASP A 45 0.44 -17.73 -0.74
C ASP A 45 1.05 -16.46 -1.39
N SER A 46 2.39 -16.35 -1.42
CA SER A 46 3.14 -15.26 -2.03
C SER A 46 4.25 -15.75 -2.97
N ALA A 47 4.34 -15.13 -4.15
CA ALA A 47 5.44 -15.35 -5.09
C ALA A 47 6.81 -14.92 -4.52
N VAL A 48 6.82 -13.90 -3.64
CA VAL A 48 8.03 -13.42 -2.98
C VAL A 48 8.55 -14.47 -2.00
N GLU A 49 7.68 -15.05 -1.16
CA GLU A 49 8.03 -16.10 -0.22
C GLU A 49 8.54 -17.36 -0.93
N ALA A 50 7.90 -17.72 -2.04
CA ALA A 50 8.33 -18.86 -2.87
C ALA A 50 9.76 -18.68 -3.40
N VAL A 51 10.09 -17.49 -3.88
CA VAL A 51 11.44 -17.17 -4.40
C VAL A 51 12.47 -17.09 -3.27
N ASP A 52 12.13 -16.46 -2.14
CA ASP A 52 13.01 -16.40 -0.97
C ASP A 52 13.31 -17.80 -0.42
N CYS A 53 12.31 -18.69 -0.43
CA CYS A 53 12.49 -20.07 -0.02
C CYS A 53 13.40 -20.81 -1.00
N ALA A 54 13.18 -20.65 -2.31
CA ALA A 54 14.01 -21.24 -3.35
C ALA A 54 15.48 -20.79 -3.21
N MET A 55 15.73 -19.51 -2.97
CA MET A 55 17.07 -18.96 -2.75
C MET A 55 17.72 -19.52 -1.49
N ALA A 56 17.00 -19.56 -0.37
CA ALA A 56 17.51 -20.13 0.88
C ALA A 56 17.86 -21.62 0.74
N ILE A 57 17.05 -22.38 -0.01
CA ILE A 57 17.31 -23.80 -0.30
C ILE A 57 18.56 -23.96 -1.18
N GLN A 58 18.72 -23.15 -2.23
CA GLN A 58 19.90 -23.23 -3.10
C GLN A 58 21.18 -22.85 -2.37
N GLN A 59 21.15 -21.79 -1.56
CA GLN A 59 22.30 -21.37 -0.75
C GLN A 59 22.69 -22.45 0.28
N ALA A 60 21.70 -23.06 0.93
CA ALA A 60 21.94 -24.15 1.86
C ALA A 60 22.52 -25.40 1.18
N ALA A 61 22.03 -25.74 -0.02
CA ALA A 61 22.58 -26.83 -0.82
C ALA A 61 24.02 -26.56 -1.28
N ALA A 62 24.34 -25.31 -1.65
CA ALA A 62 25.69 -24.90 -2.02
C ALA A 62 26.67 -24.90 -0.84
N ALA A 63 26.23 -24.58 0.38
CA ALA A 63 27.06 -24.64 1.59
C ALA A 63 27.49 -26.06 1.97
N GLU A 64 26.79 -27.09 1.46
CA GLU A 64 27.13 -28.50 1.63
C GLU A 64 27.76 -29.11 0.37
N ALA A 65 28.25 -28.29 -0.58
CA ALA A 65 28.80 -28.76 -1.87
C ALA A 65 30.00 -29.72 -1.73
N ASP A 66 30.75 -29.61 -0.63
CA ASP A 66 31.89 -30.50 -0.34
C ASP A 66 31.47 -31.86 0.27
N ALA A 67 30.21 -32.01 0.68
CA ALA A 67 29.67 -33.27 1.16
C ALA A 67 29.48 -34.26 0.00
N ARG A 68 29.90 -35.51 0.16
CA ARG A 68 29.69 -36.57 -0.85
C ARG A 68 28.60 -37.55 -0.41
N PRO A 69 27.58 -37.81 -1.26
CA PRO A 69 27.29 -37.16 -2.55
C PRO A 69 26.65 -35.77 -2.38
N ALA A 70 27.02 -34.82 -3.24
CA ALA A 70 26.50 -33.46 -3.24
C ALA A 70 25.13 -33.41 -3.93
N ILE A 71 24.11 -32.89 -3.26
CA ILE A 71 22.76 -32.76 -3.83
C ILE A 71 22.64 -31.39 -4.51
N VAL A 72 22.44 -31.41 -5.83
CA VAL A 72 22.27 -30.20 -6.64
C VAL A 72 20.82 -30.11 -7.10
N LEU A 73 20.10 -29.08 -6.64
CA LEU A 73 18.69 -28.88 -6.94
C LEU A 73 18.48 -27.98 -8.15
N ARG A 74 17.38 -28.20 -8.86
CA ARG A 74 16.79 -27.25 -9.80
C ARG A 74 15.45 -26.80 -9.25
N ILE A 75 15.16 -25.51 -9.33
CA ILE A 75 13.91 -24.97 -8.80
C ILE A 75 13.22 -24.11 -9.87
N GLY A 76 11.95 -24.41 -10.12
CA GLY A 76 11.05 -23.62 -10.96
C GLY A 76 9.99 -22.94 -10.10
N VAL A 77 9.79 -21.63 -10.25
CA VAL A 77 8.76 -20.88 -9.51
C VAL A 77 7.82 -20.21 -10.50
N ASN A 78 6.53 -20.46 -10.34
CA ASN A 78 5.48 -19.82 -11.12
C ASN A 78 4.36 -19.33 -10.21
N LEU A 79 3.69 -18.24 -10.61
CA LEU A 79 2.44 -17.78 -10.04
C LEU A 79 1.32 -18.07 -11.04
N GLY A 80 0.25 -18.73 -10.58
CA GLY A 80 -0.92 -19.04 -11.41
C GLY A 80 -1.93 -19.90 -10.65
N ASP A 81 -3.08 -20.11 -11.28
CA ASP A 81 -4.19 -20.83 -10.65
C ASP A 81 -3.83 -22.29 -10.35
N ILE A 82 -4.19 -22.70 -9.14
CA ILE A 82 -4.02 -24.06 -8.63
C ILE A 82 -5.31 -24.52 -7.94
N ILE A 83 -5.61 -25.81 -8.08
CA ILE A 83 -6.70 -26.49 -7.40
C ILE A 83 -6.06 -27.51 -6.46
N LEU A 84 -6.29 -27.34 -5.16
CA LEU A 84 -5.89 -28.29 -4.14
C LEU A 84 -7.00 -29.33 -3.97
N GLN A 85 -6.66 -30.61 -4.16
CA GLN A 85 -7.58 -31.72 -3.94
C GLN A 85 -6.92 -32.76 -3.02
N GLY A 86 -7.22 -32.67 -1.72
CA GLY A 86 -6.57 -33.49 -0.70
C GLY A 86 -5.08 -33.16 -0.59
N ASP A 87 -4.23 -34.17 -0.80
CA ASP A 87 -2.75 -34.05 -0.81
C ASP A 87 -2.17 -33.92 -2.23
N ASP A 88 -3.00 -33.59 -3.24
CA ASP A 88 -2.54 -33.35 -4.61
C ASP A 88 -2.93 -31.94 -5.11
N ILE A 89 -2.23 -31.51 -6.16
CA ILE A 89 -2.39 -30.18 -6.76
C ILE A 89 -2.46 -30.26 -8.28
N PHE A 90 -3.44 -29.58 -8.84
CA PHE A 90 -3.69 -29.51 -10.29
C PHE A 90 -3.76 -28.07 -10.75
N GLY A 91 -3.49 -27.82 -12.02
CA GLY A 91 -3.61 -26.50 -12.64
C GLY A 91 -2.45 -26.17 -13.56
N ASP A 92 -2.68 -25.21 -14.45
CA ASP A 92 -1.68 -24.73 -15.39
C ASP A 92 -0.46 -24.14 -14.66
N GLY A 93 -0.67 -23.56 -13.47
CA GLY A 93 0.40 -23.05 -12.62
C GLY A 93 1.45 -24.11 -12.24
N VAL A 94 1.00 -25.34 -11.93
CA VAL A 94 1.87 -26.47 -11.58
C VAL A 94 2.66 -26.95 -12.80
N ASN A 95 1.98 -27.05 -13.94
CA ASN A 95 2.61 -27.45 -15.19
C ASN A 95 3.70 -26.46 -15.62
N ILE A 96 3.44 -25.16 -15.52
CA ILE A 96 4.42 -24.11 -15.81
C ILE A 96 5.60 -24.20 -14.84
N ALA A 97 5.38 -24.33 -13.52
CA ALA A 97 6.45 -24.44 -12.53
C ALA A 97 7.38 -25.64 -12.83
N ALA A 98 6.83 -26.79 -13.20
CA ALA A 98 7.60 -27.96 -13.60
C ALA A 98 8.41 -27.74 -14.88
N ARG A 99 7.93 -26.92 -15.84
CA ARG A 99 8.72 -26.57 -17.03
C ARG A 99 9.83 -25.58 -16.72
N LEU A 100 9.59 -24.63 -15.83
CA LEU A 100 10.63 -23.72 -15.36
C LEU A 100 11.73 -24.46 -14.62
N GLU A 101 11.40 -25.45 -13.79
CA GLU A 101 12.38 -26.31 -13.11
C GLU A 101 13.31 -27.00 -14.12
N GLN A 102 12.77 -27.51 -15.22
CA GLN A 102 13.56 -28.12 -16.31
C GLN A 102 14.45 -27.13 -17.05
N LEU A 103 14.06 -25.84 -17.10
CA LEU A 103 14.85 -24.77 -17.69
C LEU A 103 15.92 -24.22 -16.74
N ALA A 104 15.81 -24.48 -15.43
CA ALA A 104 16.82 -24.05 -14.46
C ALA A 104 18.15 -24.78 -14.66
N ARG A 105 19.25 -24.05 -14.53
CA ARG A 105 20.59 -24.65 -14.48
C ARG A 105 20.72 -25.49 -13.19
N PRO A 106 21.59 -26.53 -13.14
CA PRO A 106 21.90 -27.21 -11.88
C PRO A 106 22.32 -26.19 -10.81
N GLY A 107 21.68 -26.21 -9.65
CA GLY A 107 21.90 -25.23 -8.57
C GLY A 107 21.21 -23.88 -8.81
N GLY A 108 20.41 -23.76 -9.87
CA GLY A 108 19.75 -22.53 -10.28
C GLY A 108 18.25 -22.47 -9.98
N ILE A 109 17.70 -21.26 -10.09
CA ILE A 109 16.26 -20.99 -10.00
C ILE A 109 15.83 -20.39 -11.33
N CYS A 110 14.71 -20.86 -11.87
CA CYS A 110 14.06 -20.28 -13.04
C CYS A 110 12.65 -19.82 -12.66
N VAL A 111 12.32 -18.58 -13.01
CA VAL A 111 11.03 -17.99 -12.67
C VAL A 111 10.33 -17.47 -13.93
N SER A 112 8.99 -17.47 -13.93
CA SER A 112 8.20 -16.84 -14.99
C SER A 112 8.24 -15.31 -14.87
N SER A 113 7.87 -14.62 -15.96
CA SER A 113 7.69 -13.16 -15.95
C SER A 113 6.77 -12.69 -14.84
N VAL A 114 5.66 -13.41 -14.59
CA VAL A 114 4.68 -13.06 -13.55
C VAL A 114 5.32 -13.05 -12.16
N VAL A 115 6.18 -14.05 -11.88
CA VAL A 115 6.94 -14.10 -10.62
C VAL A 115 7.97 -12.98 -10.58
N ARG A 116 8.73 -12.77 -11.66
CA ARG A 116 9.73 -11.68 -11.74
C ARG A 116 9.11 -10.31 -11.48
N GLU A 117 7.93 -10.07 -12.01
CA GLU A 117 7.20 -8.80 -11.88
C GLU A 117 6.68 -8.61 -10.45
N ASN A 118 6.20 -9.68 -9.80
CA ASN A 118 5.78 -9.64 -8.40
C ASN A 118 6.93 -9.34 -7.42
N LEU A 119 8.18 -9.66 -7.79
CA LEU A 119 9.35 -9.30 -6.98
C LEU A 119 9.70 -7.79 -7.02
N GLY A 120 9.12 -7.01 -7.95
CA GLY A 120 9.34 -5.57 -8.06
C GLY A 120 10.81 -5.17 -8.17
N ALA A 121 11.22 -4.09 -7.49
CA ALA A 121 12.60 -3.58 -7.50
C ALA A 121 13.64 -4.60 -6.96
N ARG A 122 13.20 -5.57 -6.15
CA ARG A 122 14.05 -6.62 -5.58
C ARG A 122 14.55 -7.60 -6.63
N ALA A 123 13.88 -7.71 -7.78
CA ALA A 123 14.36 -8.50 -8.92
C ALA A 123 15.60 -7.89 -9.60
N GLY A 124 15.86 -6.60 -9.38
CA GLY A 124 16.96 -5.86 -10.01
C GLY A 124 18.32 -6.48 -9.69
N GLY A 125 18.92 -7.15 -10.67
CA GLY A 125 20.26 -7.75 -10.56
C GLY A 125 20.32 -9.19 -10.03
N LEU A 126 19.21 -9.74 -9.50
CA LEU A 126 19.14 -11.13 -9.02
C LEU A 126 18.85 -12.14 -10.13
N PHE A 127 18.17 -11.70 -11.19
CA PHE A 127 17.77 -12.56 -12.30
C PHE A 127 18.18 -11.97 -13.65
N ASP A 128 18.71 -12.83 -14.52
CA ASP A 128 18.91 -12.51 -15.93
C ASP A 128 17.67 -12.84 -16.75
N ASP A 129 17.40 -12.03 -17.76
CA ASP A 129 16.39 -12.34 -18.76
C ASP A 129 16.85 -13.51 -19.63
N GLY A 130 16.13 -14.63 -19.54
CA GLY A 130 16.34 -15.83 -20.37
C GLY A 130 15.58 -15.78 -21.70
N GLY A 131 14.84 -14.69 -21.95
CA GLY A 131 14.03 -14.52 -23.14
C GLY A 131 12.75 -15.36 -23.14
N THR A 132 12.10 -15.40 -24.30
CA THR A 132 10.83 -16.10 -24.50
C THR A 132 11.08 -17.51 -25.04
N VAL A 133 10.61 -18.53 -24.33
CA VAL A 133 10.80 -19.95 -24.64
C VAL A 133 9.45 -20.62 -24.85
N SER A 134 9.31 -21.36 -25.95
CA SER A 134 8.16 -22.25 -26.16
C SER A 134 8.43 -23.60 -25.51
N VAL A 135 7.54 -24.05 -24.64
CA VAL A 135 7.69 -25.31 -23.91
C VAL A 135 6.53 -26.25 -24.22
N LYS A 136 6.80 -27.57 -24.20
CA LYS A 136 5.84 -28.60 -24.57
C LYS A 136 4.59 -28.54 -23.68
N ASN A 137 3.42 -28.61 -24.29
CA ASN A 137 2.09 -28.59 -23.65
C ASN A 137 1.74 -27.27 -22.94
N ILE A 138 2.36 -26.16 -23.33
CA ILE A 138 1.94 -24.81 -22.93
C ILE A 138 1.69 -24.01 -24.21
N PRO A 139 0.45 -23.54 -24.47
CA PRO A 139 0.07 -22.96 -25.76
C PRO A 139 0.70 -21.59 -26.02
N ARG A 140 1.14 -20.88 -24.97
CA ARG A 140 1.76 -19.55 -25.06
C ARG A 140 3.25 -19.64 -24.71
N PRO A 141 4.14 -18.97 -25.49
CA PRO A 141 5.55 -18.87 -25.13
C PRO A 141 5.72 -18.17 -23.77
N LEU A 142 6.62 -18.70 -22.94
CA LEU A 142 6.90 -18.18 -21.60
C LEU A 142 8.15 -17.32 -21.61
N ARG A 143 8.09 -16.10 -21.10
CA ARG A 143 9.31 -15.33 -20.79
C ARG A 143 9.85 -15.78 -19.45
N VAL A 144 11.12 -16.18 -19.43
CA VAL A 144 11.75 -16.82 -18.27
C VAL A 144 12.92 -16.01 -17.77
N PHE A 145 13.19 -16.09 -16.48
CA PHE A 145 14.29 -15.39 -15.82
C PHE A 145 15.12 -16.36 -15.00
N HIS A 146 16.44 -16.27 -15.08
CA HIS A 146 17.37 -17.19 -14.43
C HIS A 146 18.12 -16.51 -13.29
N TRP A 147 18.10 -17.13 -12.11
CA TRP A 147 18.79 -16.63 -10.93
C TRP A 147 20.31 -16.69 -11.07
N GLN A 148 20.99 -15.63 -10.64
CA GLN A 148 22.45 -15.55 -10.60
C GLN A 148 23.02 -15.77 -9.18
N PRO A 149 23.56 -16.96 -8.88
CA PRO A 149 24.14 -17.27 -7.56
C PRO A 149 25.38 -16.41 -7.22
N ASP A 150 26.26 -16.13 -8.20
CA ASP A 150 27.49 -15.35 -7.97
C ASP A 150 27.22 -13.86 -7.69
N ARG A 151 26.14 -13.30 -8.23
CA ARG A 151 25.65 -11.97 -7.86
C ARG A 151 24.90 -11.97 -6.54
N THR A 152 24.42 -13.13 -6.08
CA THR A 152 23.88 -13.27 -4.73
C THR A 152 25.01 -13.36 -3.70
N ALA A 153 26.15 -13.97 -4.04
CA ALA A 153 27.37 -13.94 -3.23
C ALA A 153 28.04 -12.55 -3.24
N ALA A 154 28.03 -11.84 -4.36
CA ALA A 154 28.42 -10.42 -4.45
C ALA A 154 27.41 -9.47 -3.79
N ALA A 155 26.13 -9.84 -3.66
CA ALA A 155 25.13 -9.13 -2.85
C ALA A 155 25.19 -9.51 -1.36
N ALA A 156 25.75 -10.67 -1.02
CA ALA A 156 26.07 -11.11 0.34
C ALA A 156 27.46 -10.65 0.82
N THR A 157 28.29 -10.12 -0.09
CA THR A 157 29.60 -9.50 0.21
C THR A 157 29.68 -8.03 -0.17
N ALA A 158 28.72 -7.51 -0.93
CA ALA A 158 28.24 -6.16 -0.71
C ALA A 158 27.80 -6.11 0.76
N PRO A 159 28.04 -5.00 1.46
CA PRO A 159 27.61 -4.90 2.84
C PRO A 159 26.13 -5.29 2.85
N GLU A 160 25.74 -6.21 3.74
CA GLU A 160 24.39 -6.21 4.27
C GLU A 160 23.99 -4.74 4.47
N PRO A 161 22.72 -4.32 4.29
CA PRO A 161 22.33 -3.04 4.85
C PRO A 161 22.63 -3.16 6.34
N ASN A 162 23.81 -2.69 6.72
CA ASN A 162 24.26 -2.65 8.07
C ASN A 162 23.15 -1.88 8.73
N VAL A 163 22.57 -2.49 9.75
CA VAL A 163 22.04 -1.77 10.89
C VAL A 163 23.08 -0.73 11.18
N ALA A 164 22.85 0.46 10.63
CA ALA A 164 23.80 1.53 10.73
C ALA A 164 23.97 1.73 12.23
N ASP A 165 25.22 1.86 12.66
CA ASP A 165 25.52 2.78 13.75
C ASP A 165 24.57 3.99 13.64
N PRO A 166 23.85 4.44 14.68
CA PRO A 166 22.62 5.25 14.60
C PRO A 166 22.80 6.70 14.07
N GLY A 167 23.37 6.84 12.89
CA GLY A 167 23.69 8.09 12.23
C GLY A 167 23.71 7.87 10.72
N ALA A 168 22.61 8.24 10.07
CA ALA A 168 22.45 8.45 8.63
C ALA A 168 21.83 7.33 7.76
N GLY A 169 21.01 6.44 8.33
CA GLY A 169 19.79 5.95 7.67
C GLY A 169 18.59 6.55 8.39
N SER A 170 17.51 6.98 7.70
CA SER A 170 16.32 7.49 8.40
C SER A 170 15.77 6.39 9.29
N ALA A 171 15.61 6.67 10.58
CA ALA A 171 14.90 5.76 11.46
C ALA A 171 13.48 5.56 10.90
N SER A 172 12.90 4.38 11.09
CA SER A 172 11.52 4.13 10.67
C SER A 172 10.68 3.57 11.81
N ILE A 173 9.43 3.99 11.88
CA ILE A 173 8.51 3.66 12.97
C ILE A 173 7.08 3.40 12.47
N ALA A 174 6.42 2.41 13.06
CA ALA A 174 4.97 2.24 12.98
C ALA A 174 4.35 2.48 14.36
N VAL A 175 3.29 3.29 14.42
CA VAL A 175 2.53 3.52 15.65
C VAL A 175 1.24 2.71 15.61
N LEU A 176 1.16 1.69 16.45
CA LEU A 176 -0.02 0.84 16.58
C LEU A 176 -1.17 1.61 17.25
N PRO A 177 -2.44 1.24 16.98
CA PRO A 177 -3.57 1.83 17.68
C PRO A 177 -3.47 1.53 19.17
N PHE A 178 -3.54 2.57 20.01
CA PHE A 178 -3.43 2.41 21.45
C PHE A 178 -4.68 1.73 22.01
N ASP A 179 -4.47 0.80 22.93
CA ASP A 179 -5.55 0.07 23.58
C ASP A 179 -6.39 1.00 24.46
N ASN A 180 -7.71 0.90 24.33
CA ASN A 180 -8.63 1.56 25.23
C ASN A 180 -8.76 0.77 26.54
N MET A 181 -8.11 1.26 27.60
CA MET A 181 -8.17 0.70 28.96
C MET A 181 -9.13 1.47 29.88
N SER A 182 -10.05 2.26 29.31
CA SER A 182 -11.06 3.04 30.04
C SER A 182 -12.30 2.22 30.41
N GLY A 183 -12.49 1.05 29.76
CA GLY A 183 -13.63 0.15 30.01
C GLY A 183 -14.93 0.53 29.30
N ASP A 184 -14.93 1.65 28.57
CA ASP A 184 -16.05 2.18 27.81
C ASP A 184 -15.73 2.16 26.30
N PRO A 185 -16.38 1.32 25.48
CA PRO A 185 -16.16 1.25 24.04
C PRO A 185 -16.41 2.58 23.31
N ASP A 186 -17.28 3.45 23.84
CA ASP A 186 -17.58 4.74 23.22
C ASP A 186 -16.38 5.70 23.27
N GLN A 187 -15.34 5.39 24.06
CA GLN A 187 -14.10 6.15 24.14
C GLN A 187 -12.99 5.63 23.20
N GLN A 188 -13.29 4.66 22.33
CA GLN A 188 -12.29 4.15 21.38
C GLN A 188 -11.74 5.24 20.46
N TYR A 189 -12.60 6.17 20.01
CA TYR A 189 -12.17 7.29 19.16
C TYR A 189 -11.10 8.16 19.83
N PHE A 190 -11.13 8.28 21.16
CA PHE A 190 -10.17 9.08 21.91
C PHE A 190 -8.79 8.41 21.91
N SER A 191 -8.74 7.09 22.13
CA SER A 191 -7.48 6.33 22.06
C SER A 191 -6.90 6.35 20.65
N ASP A 192 -7.78 6.23 19.64
CA ASP A 192 -7.40 6.30 18.23
C ASP A 192 -6.88 7.68 17.83
N GLY A 193 -7.50 8.75 18.34
CA GLY A 193 -7.07 10.13 18.12
C GLY A 193 -5.65 10.36 18.65
N ILE A 194 -5.34 9.88 19.86
CA ILE A 194 -3.98 10.00 20.41
C ILE A 194 -2.95 9.29 19.55
N SER A 195 -3.22 8.06 19.10
CA SER A 195 -2.31 7.36 18.18
C SER A 195 -2.14 8.09 16.86
N GLU A 196 -3.21 8.67 16.32
CA GLU A 196 -3.20 9.42 15.07
C GLU A 196 -2.45 10.76 15.18
N ASP A 197 -2.53 11.44 16.32
CA ASP A 197 -1.76 12.66 16.59
C ASP A 197 -0.27 12.35 16.71
N ILE A 198 0.11 11.29 17.43
CA ILE A 198 1.51 10.84 17.51
C ILE A 198 2.04 10.52 16.10
N ILE A 199 1.27 9.83 15.26
CA ILE A 199 1.64 9.59 13.85
C ILE A 199 1.86 10.91 13.10
N THR A 200 0.95 11.86 13.29
CA THR A 200 0.98 13.16 12.62
C THR A 200 2.21 13.96 13.03
N ASP A 201 2.53 14.03 14.32
CA ASP A 201 3.68 14.79 14.83
C ASP A 201 5.01 14.14 14.49
N LEU A 202 5.11 12.81 14.59
CA LEU A 202 6.31 12.10 14.15
C LEU A 202 6.56 12.27 12.65
N SER A 203 5.50 12.41 11.84
CA SER A 203 5.62 12.63 10.39
C SER A 203 6.21 14.00 10.03
N LYS A 204 6.23 14.96 10.96
CA LYS A 204 6.88 16.27 10.80
C LYS A 204 8.42 16.17 10.90
N VAL A 205 8.95 15.05 11.40
CA VAL A 205 10.38 14.85 11.58
C VAL A 205 11.02 14.34 10.29
N ALA A 206 11.77 15.17 9.58
CA ALA A 206 12.25 14.88 8.23
C ALA A 206 13.20 13.66 8.14
N ARG A 207 13.81 13.26 9.25
CA ARG A 207 14.72 12.10 9.35
C ARG A 207 14.05 10.82 9.85
N LEU A 208 12.72 10.83 10.03
CA LEU A 208 11.94 9.72 10.52
C LEU A 208 10.90 9.31 9.48
N THR A 209 10.98 8.07 9.01
CA THR A 209 9.96 7.48 8.13
C THR A 209 8.85 6.89 9.00
N VAL A 210 7.63 7.41 8.86
CA VAL A 210 6.47 6.97 9.66
C VAL A 210 5.49 6.20 8.79
N ILE A 211 5.11 5.00 9.23
CA ILE A 211 4.05 4.23 8.55
C ILE A 211 2.69 4.86 8.84
N ALA A 212 1.90 5.00 7.78
CA ALA A 212 0.60 5.63 7.85
C ALA A 212 -0.37 4.85 8.75
N ARG A 213 -1.30 5.60 9.32
CA ARG A 213 -2.35 5.11 10.22
C ARG A 213 -3.07 3.87 9.70
N ASN A 214 -3.51 3.85 8.44
CA ASN A 214 -4.34 2.77 7.92
C ASN A 214 -3.61 1.42 8.00
N SER A 215 -2.30 1.42 7.73
CA SER A 215 -1.45 0.23 7.77
C SER A 215 -1.17 -0.26 9.18
N SER A 216 -0.96 0.64 10.13
CA SER A 216 -0.79 0.26 11.54
C SER A 216 -2.10 -0.19 12.19
N PHE A 217 -3.23 0.40 11.81
CA PHE A 217 -4.52 0.13 12.44
C PHE A 217 -5.12 -1.23 12.04
N VAL A 218 -4.56 -1.91 11.02
CA VAL A 218 -4.91 -3.30 10.67
C VAL A 218 -4.57 -4.28 11.80
N TYR A 219 -3.66 -3.91 12.71
CA TYR A 219 -3.28 -4.71 13.88
C TYR A 219 -4.17 -4.50 15.11
N ARG A 220 -5.19 -3.64 15.02
CA ARG A 220 -6.14 -3.40 16.11
C ARG A 220 -6.72 -4.69 16.68
N GLY A 221 -6.60 -4.85 17.99
CA GLY A 221 -7.18 -5.98 18.72
C GLY A 221 -6.57 -7.34 18.34
N LYS A 222 -5.48 -7.37 17.58
CA LYS A 222 -4.75 -8.58 17.24
C LYS A 222 -3.58 -8.74 18.20
N SER A 223 -3.45 -9.93 18.77
CA SER A 223 -2.22 -10.30 19.48
C SER A 223 -1.21 -10.81 18.45
N VAL A 224 -0.18 -10.01 18.18
CA VAL A 224 0.79 -10.25 17.10
C VAL A 224 2.20 -10.04 17.63
N ASP A 225 3.15 -10.83 17.13
CA ASP A 225 4.57 -10.58 17.41
C ASP A 225 4.97 -9.26 16.76
N LEU A 226 5.45 -8.29 17.55
CA LEU A 226 5.85 -6.97 17.05
C LEU A 226 7.02 -7.03 16.06
N ARG A 227 7.80 -8.12 16.09
CA ARG A 227 8.82 -8.38 15.05
C ARG A 227 8.18 -8.71 13.71
N GLN A 228 7.03 -9.38 13.73
CA GLN A 228 6.25 -9.63 12.53
C GLN A 228 5.66 -8.33 11.99
N VAL A 229 5.09 -7.49 12.86
CA VAL A 229 4.62 -6.14 12.49
C VAL A 229 5.74 -5.33 11.83
N GLY A 230 6.95 -5.37 12.39
CA GLY A 230 8.14 -4.76 11.82
C GLY A 230 8.46 -5.24 10.40
N ARG A 231 8.41 -6.56 10.16
CA ARG A 231 8.63 -7.16 8.84
C ARG A 231 7.53 -6.80 7.85
N ASP A 232 6.27 -6.92 8.28
CA ASP A 232 5.09 -6.68 7.44
C ASP A 232 5.01 -5.23 6.97
N LEU A 233 5.38 -4.28 7.85
CA LEU A 233 5.36 -2.85 7.57
C LEU A 233 6.71 -2.29 7.10
N GLY A 234 7.79 -3.08 7.15
CA GLY A 234 9.13 -2.65 6.76
C GLY A 234 9.74 -1.57 7.66
N VAL A 235 9.48 -1.61 8.97
CA VAL A 235 9.96 -0.61 9.94
C VAL A 235 11.00 -1.16 10.90
N GLY A 236 11.90 -0.28 11.36
CA GLY A 236 12.90 -0.59 12.37
C GLY A 236 12.35 -0.55 13.80
N HIS A 237 11.27 0.20 14.04
CA HIS A 237 10.66 0.36 15.35
C HIS A 237 9.13 0.26 15.30
N VAL A 238 8.54 -0.21 16.40
CA VAL A 238 7.10 -0.24 16.59
C VAL A 238 6.77 0.44 17.92
N LEU A 239 5.84 1.40 17.90
CA LEU A 239 5.27 2.01 19.10
C LEU A 239 3.93 1.34 19.41
N GLU A 240 3.80 0.81 20.61
CA GLU A 240 2.52 0.36 21.15
C GLU A 240 2.19 1.08 22.45
N GLY A 241 0.92 1.05 22.85
CA GLY A 241 0.50 1.77 24.03
C GLY A 241 -0.95 1.55 24.41
N SER A 242 -1.34 2.22 25.49
CA SER A 242 -2.71 2.19 26.01
C SER A 242 -3.11 3.55 26.58
N VAL A 243 -4.40 3.83 26.51
CA VAL A 243 -5.01 5.04 27.05
C VAL A 243 -6.10 4.63 28.04
N ARG A 244 -6.07 5.23 29.23
CA ARG A 244 -7.14 5.12 30.22
C ARG A 244 -7.62 6.52 30.60
N ARG A 245 -8.88 6.82 30.30
CA ARG A 245 -9.57 8.04 30.73
C ARG A 245 -10.52 7.71 31.87
N ALA A 246 -10.42 8.48 32.95
CA ALA A 246 -11.27 8.36 34.13
C ALA A 246 -11.66 9.77 34.60
N GLY A 247 -12.86 10.22 34.21
CA GLY A 247 -13.31 11.58 34.46
C GLY A 247 -12.41 12.59 33.73
N GLN A 248 -11.77 13.48 34.48
CA GLN A 248 -10.83 14.47 33.96
C GLN A 248 -9.38 13.98 33.90
N ARG A 249 -9.07 12.75 34.32
CA ARG A 249 -7.71 12.23 34.27
C ARG A 249 -7.49 11.29 33.10
N VAL A 250 -6.35 11.43 32.45
CA VAL A 250 -5.89 10.55 31.38
C VAL A 250 -4.54 9.96 31.77
N ARG A 251 -4.44 8.64 31.63
CA ARG A 251 -3.17 7.91 31.68
C ARG A 251 -2.84 7.37 30.30
N ILE A 252 -1.67 7.72 29.80
CA ILE A 252 -1.10 7.15 28.57
C ILE A 252 0.08 6.29 28.98
N THR A 253 0.18 5.08 28.45
CA THR A 253 1.37 4.24 28.53
C THR A 253 1.85 3.98 27.12
N ALA A 254 3.13 4.22 26.85
CA ALA A 254 3.70 4.06 25.53
C ALA A 254 5.03 3.30 25.62
N GLN A 255 5.28 2.43 24.64
CA GLN A 255 6.45 1.57 24.58
C GLN A 255 6.98 1.53 23.15
N LEU A 256 8.27 1.86 23.01
CA LEU A 256 8.99 1.81 21.76
C LEU A 256 9.81 0.52 21.71
N ILE A 257 9.57 -0.29 20.68
CA ILE A 257 10.13 -1.61 20.51
C ILE A 257 11.04 -1.63 19.28
N ASP A 258 12.21 -2.24 19.42
CA ASP A 258 13.10 -2.57 18.31
C ASP A 258 12.49 -3.74 17.52
N ALA A 259 12.15 -3.51 16.26
CA ALA A 259 11.38 -4.45 15.47
C ALA A 259 12.20 -5.65 14.97
N ALA A 260 13.53 -5.58 15.02
CA ALA A 260 14.40 -6.69 14.65
C ALA A 260 14.53 -7.71 15.80
N THR A 261 14.66 -7.21 17.03
CA THR A 261 14.95 -8.02 18.22
C THR A 261 13.70 -8.30 19.07
N GLY A 262 12.69 -7.44 19.00
CA GLY A 262 11.55 -7.40 19.91
C GLY A 262 11.88 -6.81 21.28
N GLY A 263 13.05 -6.17 21.44
CA GLY A 263 13.49 -5.56 22.69
C GLY A 263 12.85 -4.19 22.93
N HIS A 264 12.60 -3.85 24.20
CA HIS A 264 12.13 -2.52 24.58
C HIS A 264 13.29 -1.51 24.51
N VAL A 265 13.14 -0.49 23.66
CA VAL A 265 14.06 0.64 23.54
C VAL A 265 13.72 1.70 24.59
N TRP A 266 12.43 1.96 24.78
CA TRP A 266 11.91 2.93 25.73
C TRP A 266 10.50 2.55 26.15
N ALA A 267 10.13 2.87 27.39
CA ALA A 267 8.79 2.71 27.90
C ALA A 267 8.56 3.74 29.01
N ASP A 268 7.41 4.42 28.97
CA ASP A 268 7.03 5.37 30.01
C ASP A 268 5.52 5.45 30.20
N ARG A 269 5.10 6.12 31.27
CA ARG A 269 3.71 6.45 31.55
C ARG A 269 3.53 7.93 31.84
N PHE A 270 2.44 8.47 31.33
CA PHE A 270 2.08 9.88 31.49
C PHE A 270 0.73 9.96 32.20
N ASP A 271 0.70 10.66 33.33
CA ASP A 271 -0.50 10.89 34.16
C ASP A 271 -0.83 12.38 34.15
N ARG A 272 -1.95 12.77 33.54
CA ARG A 272 -2.28 14.18 33.25
C ARG A 272 -3.78 14.46 33.39
N GLU A 273 -4.13 15.73 33.58
CA GLU A 273 -5.51 16.19 33.47
C GLU A 273 -5.88 16.38 31.99
N LEU A 274 -7.14 16.19 31.66
CA LEU A 274 -7.67 16.17 30.29
C LEU A 274 -7.52 17.55 29.60
N THR A 275 -7.49 18.63 30.37
CA THR A 275 -7.21 19.98 29.86
C THR A 275 -5.79 20.14 29.33
N ASP A 276 -4.87 19.30 29.79
CA ASP A 276 -3.46 19.35 29.41
C ASP A 276 -3.13 18.31 28.32
N ILE A 277 -4.15 17.63 27.75
CA ILE A 277 -3.96 16.45 26.89
C ILE A 277 -3.03 16.71 25.70
N PHE A 278 -3.14 17.89 25.10
CA PHE A 278 -2.28 18.34 24.01
C PHE A 278 -0.80 18.35 24.45
N ALA A 279 -0.49 18.96 25.59
CA ALA A 279 0.88 18.99 26.12
C ALA A 279 1.47 17.58 26.38
N VAL A 280 0.60 16.59 26.68
CA VAL A 280 1.04 15.19 26.86
C VAL A 280 1.41 14.55 25.53
N GLN A 281 0.66 14.85 24.47
CA GLN A 281 0.94 14.33 23.14
C GLN A 281 2.31 14.82 22.64
N ASP A 282 2.59 16.11 22.81
CA ASP A 282 3.92 16.70 22.55
C ASP A 282 5.03 15.99 23.31
N GLU A 283 4.82 15.81 24.62
CA GLU A 283 5.80 15.18 25.51
C GLU A 283 6.09 13.74 25.05
N VAL A 284 5.05 12.96 24.74
CA VAL A 284 5.19 11.59 24.22
C VAL A 284 6.00 11.59 22.92
N THR A 285 5.66 12.45 21.96
CA THR A 285 6.37 12.56 20.67
C THR A 285 7.83 12.93 20.86
N LEU A 286 8.13 13.91 21.72
CA LEU A 286 9.50 14.36 22.00
C LEU A 286 10.33 13.25 22.68
N GLU A 287 9.74 12.51 23.62
CA GLU A 287 10.40 11.38 24.27
C GLU A 287 10.70 10.24 23.28
N ILE A 288 9.78 9.95 22.35
CA ILE A 288 10.01 8.95 21.28
C ILE A 288 11.19 9.39 20.40
N VAL A 289 11.22 10.65 19.97
CA VAL A 289 12.29 11.20 19.14
C VAL A 289 13.64 11.15 19.88
N ASN A 290 13.64 11.46 21.18
CA ASN A 290 14.84 11.36 22.03
C ASN A 290 15.30 9.90 22.17
N ALA A 291 14.39 8.95 22.39
CA ALA A 291 14.68 7.52 22.47
C ALA A 291 15.28 6.98 21.16
N LEU A 292 14.78 7.46 20.01
CA LEU A 292 15.33 7.18 18.68
C LEU A 292 16.63 7.94 18.38
N LYS A 293 17.10 8.79 19.30
CA LYS A 293 18.31 9.63 19.16
C LYS A 293 18.27 10.55 17.93
N ILE A 294 17.08 10.99 17.53
CA ILE A 294 16.91 11.87 16.37
C ILE A 294 17.03 13.33 16.80
N ARG A 295 17.93 14.07 16.16
CA ARG A 295 18.09 15.50 16.44
C ARG A 295 17.10 16.33 15.65
N LEU A 296 16.13 16.92 16.36
CA LEU A 296 15.21 17.92 15.82
C LEU A 296 15.90 19.28 15.62
N THR A 297 15.50 19.96 14.56
CA THR A 297 15.72 21.39 14.33
C THR A 297 14.80 22.23 15.22
N ALA A 298 15.02 23.53 15.29
CA ALA A 298 14.13 24.44 16.01
C ALA A 298 12.74 24.54 15.34
N ALA A 299 12.70 24.48 14.00
CA ALA A 299 11.46 24.48 13.24
C ALA A 299 10.63 23.21 13.51
N GLU A 300 11.23 22.02 13.41
CA GLU A 300 10.52 20.75 13.71
C GLU A 300 9.95 20.73 15.14
N ARG A 301 10.69 21.26 16.13
CA ARG A 301 10.18 21.38 17.51
C ARG A 301 8.99 22.33 17.62
N ALA A 302 9.04 23.47 16.93
CA ALA A 302 7.95 24.44 16.95
C ALA A 302 6.68 23.87 16.27
N GLU A 303 6.86 23.14 15.16
CA GLU A 303 5.75 22.52 14.43
C GLU A 303 5.12 21.34 15.17
N ILE A 304 5.90 20.56 15.94
CA ILE A 304 5.35 19.53 16.83
C ILE A 304 4.46 20.19 17.89
N ALA A 305 4.95 21.24 18.55
CA ALA A 305 4.23 21.95 19.62
C ALA A 305 3.06 22.84 19.14
N GLU A 306 2.79 22.89 17.84
CA GLU A 306 1.71 23.69 17.27
C GLU A 306 0.42 22.86 17.22
N PHE A 307 -0.50 23.17 18.14
CA PHE A 307 -1.85 22.61 18.15
C PHE A 307 -2.81 23.49 17.39
N GLY A 308 -3.56 22.91 16.47
CA GLY A 308 -4.55 23.64 15.68
C GLY A 308 -5.77 24.14 16.47
N THR A 309 -5.99 23.64 17.70
CA THR A 309 -7.06 24.10 18.59
C THR A 309 -6.69 23.93 20.06
N GLY A 310 -7.17 24.85 20.91
CA GLY A 310 -7.19 24.68 22.38
C GLY A 310 -8.50 24.10 22.91
N ASN A 311 -9.49 23.85 22.04
CA ASN A 311 -10.79 23.33 22.40
C ASN A 311 -10.85 21.82 22.21
N LEU A 312 -10.84 21.08 23.32
CA LEU A 312 -10.89 19.63 23.29
C LEU A 312 -12.13 19.07 22.58
N GLU A 313 -13.31 19.65 22.78
CA GLU A 313 -14.53 19.17 22.12
C GLU A 313 -14.46 19.40 20.60
N ALA A 314 -13.85 20.50 20.16
CA ALA A 314 -13.60 20.75 18.74
C ALA A 314 -12.66 19.69 18.16
N HIS A 315 -11.58 19.39 18.88
CA HIS A 315 -10.60 18.37 18.49
C HIS A 315 -11.19 16.95 18.45
N GLU A 316 -11.99 16.56 19.44
CA GLU A 316 -12.67 15.26 19.44
C GLU A 316 -13.61 15.11 18.23
N ASN A 317 -14.32 16.18 17.85
CA ASN A 317 -15.17 16.19 16.66
C ASN A 317 -14.35 16.19 15.36
N TYR A 318 -13.21 16.88 15.32
CA TYR A 318 -12.24 16.83 14.20
C TYR A 318 -11.71 15.40 13.98
N MET A 319 -11.33 14.70 15.05
CA MET A 319 -10.92 13.29 14.97
C MET A 319 -12.04 12.38 14.48
N ARG A 320 -13.27 12.65 14.92
CA ARG A 320 -14.45 11.91 14.48
C ARG A 320 -14.67 12.04 12.97
N ILE A 321 -14.63 13.25 12.38
CA ILE A 321 -14.74 13.39 10.92
C ILE A 321 -13.55 12.75 10.18
N ARG A 322 -12.33 12.86 10.68
CA ARG A 322 -11.15 12.21 10.06
C ARG A 322 -11.26 10.70 10.00
N SER A 323 -11.83 10.08 11.03
CA SER A 323 -12.06 8.63 11.06
C SER A 323 -12.91 8.13 9.89
N TYR A 324 -13.77 9.00 9.34
CA TYR A 324 -14.62 8.70 8.19
C TYR A 324 -13.87 8.82 6.85
N LEU A 325 -12.81 9.64 6.74
CA LEU A 325 -12.10 9.82 5.46
C LEU A 325 -11.55 8.51 4.88
N PHE A 326 -11.21 7.57 5.74
CA PHE A 326 -10.62 6.29 5.37
C PHE A 326 -11.56 5.11 5.68
N PHE A 327 -12.84 5.39 5.97
CA PHE A 327 -13.82 4.36 6.30
C PHE A 327 -14.24 3.59 5.03
N PRO A 328 -14.04 2.26 4.98
CA PRO A 328 -14.52 1.45 3.86
C PRO A 328 -16.06 1.52 3.78
N GLY A 329 -16.61 1.74 2.60
CA GLY A 329 -18.07 1.69 2.40
C GLY A 329 -18.84 2.94 2.82
N MET A 330 -18.23 4.12 2.65
CA MET A 330 -18.92 5.41 2.83
C MET A 330 -20.27 5.44 2.08
N ASN A 331 -21.31 5.85 2.79
CA ASN A 331 -22.67 6.02 2.28
C ASN A 331 -23.30 7.31 2.83
N THR A 332 -24.55 7.59 2.46
CA THR A 332 -25.27 8.79 2.89
C THR A 332 -25.34 8.95 4.41
N GLU A 333 -25.55 7.86 5.17
CA GLU A 333 -25.66 7.92 6.62
C GLU A 333 -24.31 8.24 7.26
N SER A 334 -23.25 7.51 6.90
CA SER A 334 -21.91 7.75 7.42
C SER A 334 -21.39 9.14 7.03
N TRP A 335 -21.67 9.59 5.80
CA TRP A 335 -21.36 10.93 5.34
C TRP A 335 -22.07 12.00 6.18
N THR A 336 -23.36 11.81 6.47
CA THR A 336 -24.14 12.75 7.29
C THR A 336 -23.54 12.88 8.70
N ARG A 337 -23.12 11.76 9.30
CA ARG A 337 -22.46 11.76 10.61
C ARG A 337 -21.08 12.43 10.56
N ALA A 338 -20.32 12.21 9.49
CA ALA A 338 -19.01 12.81 9.29
C ALA A 338 -19.12 14.34 9.18
N VAL A 339 -20.01 14.83 8.31
CA VAL A 339 -20.27 16.27 8.12
C VAL A 339 -20.75 16.92 9.41
N ALA A 340 -21.70 16.30 10.13
CA ALA A 340 -22.18 16.84 11.41
C ALA A 340 -21.04 16.98 12.45
N ALA A 341 -20.10 16.03 12.49
CA ALA A 341 -18.92 16.14 13.33
C ALA A 341 -18.01 17.30 12.90
N GLY A 342 -17.72 17.44 11.59
CA GLY A 342 -16.92 18.55 11.08
C GLY A 342 -17.55 19.92 11.33
N GLU A 343 -18.85 20.07 11.08
CA GLU A 343 -19.61 21.28 11.38
C GLU A 343 -19.56 21.63 12.87
N ARG A 344 -19.69 20.61 13.75
CA ARG A 344 -19.57 20.81 15.19
C ARG A 344 -18.17 21.27 15.59
N ALA A 345 -17.11 20.70 15.00
CA ALA A 345 -15.73 21.12 15.25
C ALA A 345 -15.51 22.59 14.86
N VAL A 346 -15.95 22.98 13.66
CA VAL A 346 -15.86 24.37 13.17
C VAL A 346 -16.71 25.34 14.01
N ALA A 347 -17.88 24.91 14.48
CA ALA A 347 -18.72 25.76 15.33
C ALA A 347 -18.12 25.99 16.73
N LEU A 348 -17.40 25.00 17.26
CA LEU A 348 -16.73 25.07 18.56
C LEU A 348 -15.42 25.86 18.51
N ASP A 349 -14.71 25.78 17.38
CA ASP A 349 -13.52 26.57 17.11
C ASP A 349 -13.50 27.04 15.64
N PRO A 350 -14.01 28.26 15.38
CA PRO A 350 -14.07 28.82 14.02
C PRO A 350 -12.70 29.10 13.39
N ASP A 351 -11.62 29.10 14.18
CA ASP A 351 -10.26 29.37 13.71
C ASP A 351 -9.43 28.07 13.57
N TYR A 352 -10.04 26.90 13.79
CA TYR A 352 -9.38 25.61 13.62
C TYR A 352 -9.23 25.24 12.13
N ALA A 353 -8.10 25.63 11.53
CA ALA A 353 -7.80 25.48 10.11
C ALA A 353 -8.04 24.04 9.58
N ASP A 354 -7.56 23.04 10.31
CA ASP A 354 -7.69 21.63 9.91
C ASP A 354 -9.14 21.13 9.94
N ALA A 355 -9.97 21.63 10.86
CA ALA A 355 -11.39 21.30 10.90
C ALA A 355 -12.13 21.83 9.65
N HIS A 356 -11.78 23.03 9.19
CA HIS A 356 -12.28 23.55 7.91
C HIS A 356 -11.77 22.71 6.74
N ALA A 357 -10.49 22.33 6.73
CA ALA A 357 -9.89 21.56 5.64
C ALA A 357 -10.50 20.16 5.50
N VAL A 358 -10.65 19.42 6.60
CA VAL A 358 -11.23 18.07 6.56
C VAL A 358 -12.70 18.09 6.14
N LEU A 359 -13.46 19.11 6.58
CA LEU A 359 -14.85 19.29 6.17
C LEU A 359 -14.94 19.64 4.68
N ALA A 360 -14.05 20.51 4.18
CA ALA A 360 -13.94 20.80 2.75
C ALA A 360 -13.66 19.53 1.94
N LEU A 361 -12.73 18.69 2.38
CA LEU A 361 -12.41 17.42 1.72
C LEU A 361 -13.63 16.49 1.65
N MET A 362 -14.42 16.40 2.74
CA MET A 362 -15.64 15.59 2.75
C MET A 362 -16.66 16.07 1.71
N HIS A 363 -16.76 17.38 1.49
CA HIS A 363 -17.60 17.95 0.43
C HIS A 363 -17.03 17.74 -0.98
N VAL A 364 -15.70 17.73 -1.17
CA VAL A 364 -15.08 17.34 -2.45
C VAL A 364 -15.37 15.88 -2.78
N LEU A 365 -15.29 14.99 -1.78
CA LEU A 365 -15.64 13.58 -1.98
C LEU A 365 -17.13 13.40 -2.29
N ASP A 366 -18.00 14.21 -1.67
CA ASP A 366 -19.43 14.24 -2.01
C ASP A 366 -19.69 14.71 -3.44
N TYR A 367 -18.96 15.72 -3.95
CA TYR A 367 -19.05 16.13 -5.36
C TYR A 367 -18.82 14.96 -6.33
N HIS A 368 -17.86 14.09 -6.00
CA HIS A 368 -17.53 12.92 -6.82
C HIS A 368 -18.53 11.78 -6.68
N ASN A 369 -18.96 11.48 -5.45
CA ASN A 369 -19.72 10.27 -5.12
C ASN A 369 -21.24 10.50 -4.95
N ASN A 370 -21.68 11.75 -4.85
CA ASN A 370 -23.07 12.17 -4.65
C ASN A 370 -23.75 11.49 -3.45
N TRP A 371 -23.07 11.40 -2.32
CA TRP A 371 -23.60 10.78 -1.11
C TRP A 371 -24.74 11.59 -0.48
N SER A 372 -24.71 12.92 -0.61
CA SER A 372 -25.73 13.83 -0.08
C SER A 372 -27.01 13.84 -0.91
N GLY A 373 -26.93 13.48 -2.19
CA GLY A 373 -28.05 13.58 -3.15
C GLY A 373 -28.48 15.02 -3.47
N ARG A 374 -27.74 16.04 -3.01
CA ARG A 374 -28.12 17.47 -3.13
C ARG A 374 -27.62 18.14 -4.41
N GLY A 375 -26.97 17.39 -5.30
CA GLY A 375 -26.39 17.90 -6.55
C GLY A 375 -24.93 18.33 -6.35
N SER A 376 -24.10 18.07 -7.37
CA SER A 376 -22.65 18.21 -7.30
C SER A 376 -22.20 19.65 -7.02
N ASP A 377 -22.84 20.64 -7.65
CA ASP A 377 -22.29 22.00 -7.70
C ASP A 377 -22.32 22.70 -6.34
N GLN A 378 -23.37 22.47 -5.53
CA GLN A 378 -23.46 23.00 -4.17
C GLN A 378 -22.37 22.41 -3.25
N ALA A 379 -22.04 21.11 -3.42
CA ALA A 379 -20.97 20.48 -2.66
C ALA A 379 -19.61 21.11 -3.00
N MET A 380 -19.36 21.41 -4.29
CA MET A 380 -18.14 22.08 -4.74
C MET A 380 -18.02 23.51 -4.20
N GLU A 381 -19.11 24.30 -4.22
CA GLU A 381 -19.12 25.66 -3.65
C GLU A 381 -18.81 25.64 -2.14
N THR A 382 -19.43 24.71 -1.41
CA THR A 382 -19.21 24.54 0.03
C THR A 382 -17.76 24.15 0.33
N ALA A 383 -17.24 23.17 -0.42
CA ALA A 383 -15.85 22.76 -0.33
C ALA A 383 -14.87 23.92 -0.58
N GLN A 384 -15.16 24.77 -1.57
CA GLN A 384 -14.33 25.93 -1.88
C GLN A 384 -14.34 26.97 -0.75
N ALA A 385 -15.50 27.29 -0.18
CA ALA A 385 -15.59 28.24 0.91
C ALA A 385 -14.78 27.78 2.14
N LEU A 386 -14.92 26.51 2.49
CA LEU A 386 -14.22 25.89 3.62
C LEU A 386 -12.71 25.77 3.37
N ALA A 387 -12.28 25.30 2.19
CA ALA A 387 -10.86 25.20 1.85
C ALA A 387 -10.17 26.57 1.83
N ARG A 388 -10.86 27.61 1.34
CA ARG A 388 -10.36 28.98 1.39
C ARG A 388 -10.19 29.45 2.84
N ARG A 389 -11.19 29.23 3.70
CA ARG A 389 -11.10 29.59 5.12
C ARG A 389 -9.98 28.83 5.83
N ALA A 390 -9.84 27.54 5.55
CA ALA A 390 -8.75 26.71 6.08
C ALA A 390 -7.38 27.27 5.70
N LEU A 391 -7.18 27.67 4.45
CA LEU A 391 -5.91 28.22 3.98
C LEU A 391 -5.64 29.64 4.50
N GLU A 392 -6.68 30.46 4.69
CA GLU A 392 -6.56 31.77 5.35
C GLU A 392 -6.11 31.64 6.82
N LEU A 393 -6.62 30.63 7.53
CA LEU A 393 -6.28 30.34 8.91
C LEU A 393 -4.91 29.67 9.07
N GLY A 394 -4.61 28.68 8.22
CA GLY A 394 -3.39 27.89 8.24
C GLY A 394 -2.64 27.91 6.91
N PRO A 395 -2.05 29.04 6.49
CA PRO A 395 -1.39 29.18 5.19
C PRO A 395 -0.11 28.34 5.05
N THR A 396 0.41 27.83 6.15
CA THR A 396 1.60 26.97 6.26
C THR A 396 1.27 25.54 6.71
N GLU A 397 -0.01 25.24 6.96
CA GLU A 397 -0.48 23.95 7.43
C GLU A 397 -0.68 22.97 6.29
N ILE A 398 -0.34 21.70 6.56
CA ILE A 398 -0.22 20.68 5.51
C ILE A 398 -1.58 20.27 4.98
N LEU A 399 -2.55 20.01 5.86
CA LEU A 399 -3.88 19.57 5.46
C LEU A 399 -4.64 20.66 4.66
N PRO A 400 -4.66 21.95 5.07
CA PRO A 400 -5.21 23.02 4.24
C PRO A 400 -4.56 23.11 2.85
N MET A 401 -3.24 22.97 2.74
CA MET A 401 -2.56 22.93 1.44
C MET A 401 -2.97 21.72 0.59
N GLN A 402 -3.00 20.52 1.18
CA GLN A 402 -3.41 19.30 0.50
C GLN A 402 -4.83 19.40 -0.05
N VAL A 403 -5.79 19.82 0.79
CA VAL A 403 -7.20 19.92 0.39
C VAL A 403 -7.40 21.01 -0.67
N THR A 404 -6.67 22.12 -0.56
CA THR A 404 -6.66 23.15 -1.62
C THR A 404 -6.14 22.58 -2.93
N ALA A 405 -5.08 21.77 -2.91
CA ALA A 405 -4.55 21.12 -4.11
C ALA A 405 -5.54 20.12 -4.73
N VAL A 406 -6.20 19.31 -3.90
CA VAL A 406 -7.26 18.39 -4.35
C VAL A 406 -8.39 19.18 -5.02
N LEU A 407 -8.89 20.24 -4.39
CA LEU A 407 -9.95 21.08 -4.93
C LEU A 407 -9.54 21.74 -6.26
N ALA A 408 -8.33 22.32 -6.32
CA ALA A 408 -7.80 22.95 -7.52
C ALA A 408 -7.68 21.93 -8.68
N ARG A 409 -7.23 20.71 -8.40
CA ARG A 409 -7.20 19.60 -9.37
C ARG A 409 -8.59 19.30 -9.92
N TRP A 410 -9.60 19.17 -9.06
CA TRP A 410 -11.00 18.94 -9.48
C TRP A 410 -11.64 20.13 -10.20
N ARG A 411 -10.98 21.28 -10.26
CA ARG A 411 -11.43 22.44 -11.04
C ARG A 411 -10.61 22.65 -12.31
N GLY A 412 -9.60 21.82 -12.53
CA GLY A 412 -8.65 21.96 -13.64
C GLY A 412 -7.59 23.04 -13.44
N ASP A 413 -7.50 23.67 -12.27
CA ASP A 413 -6.44 24.63 -11.95
C ASP A 413 -5.17 23.90 -11.48
N LEU A 414 -4.54 23.21 -12.44
CA LEU A 414 -3.43 22.29 -12.16
C LEU A 414 -2.16 23.01 -11.71
N ASP A 415 -1.92 24.24 -12.17
CA ASP A 415 -0.77 25.04 -11.75
C ASP A 415 -0.88 25.45 -10.28
N PHE A 416 -2.07 25.88 -9.85
CA PHE A 416 -2.32 26.16 -8.45
C PHE A 416 -2.31 24.90 -7.60
N ALA A 417 -2.89 23.80 -8.10
CA ALA A 417 -2.85 22.50 -7.42
C ALA A 417 -1.40 22.05 -7.17
N GLN A 418 -0.55 22.14 -8.19
CA GLN A 418 0.86 21.76 -8.10
C GLN A 418 1.62 22.67 -7.11
N THR A 419 1.40 23.98 -7.17
CA THR A 419 2.01 24.93 -6.23
C THR A 419 1.70 24.60 -4.78
N MET A 420 0.43 24.28 -4.48
CA MET A 420 0.00 23.98 -3.12
C MET A 420 0.54 22.63 -2.63
N ILE A 421 0.49 21.59 -3.46
CA ILE A 421 0.97 20.27 -3.04
C ILE A 421 2.50 20.19 -2.96
N ASP A 422 3.24 20.92 -3.80
CA ASP A 422 4.71 20.97 -3.72
C ASP A 422 5.17 21.62 -2.41
N ARG A 423 4.46 22.64 -1.92
CA ARG A 423 4.71 23.23 -0.59
C ARG A 423 4.44 22.22 0.52
N ALA A 424 3.35 21.45 0.42
CA ALA A 424 3.03 20.42 1.40
C ALA A 424 4.07 19.27 1.41
N VAL A 425 4.53 18.80 0.24
CA VAL A 425 5.57 17.77 0.15
C VAL A 425 6.91 18.28 0.67
N ALA A 426 7.24 19.55 0.45
CA ALA A 426 8.46 20.14 1.00
C ALA A 426 8.48 20.13 2.54
N LYS A 427 7.31 20.26 3.18
CA LYS A 427 7.16 20.19 4.64
C LYS A 427 7.09 18.74 5.15
N MET A 428 6.40 17.84 4.44
CA MET A 428 6.21 16.44 4.84
C MET A 428 6.53 15.46 3.68
N PRO A 429 7.84 15.19 3.42
CA PRO A 429 8.28 14.49 2.21
C PRO A 429 8.02 12.97 2.21
N ASP A 430 7.75 12.37 3.37
CA ASP A 430 7.49 10.94 3.58
C ASP A 430 6.08 10.69 4.14
N ASN A 431 5.11 11.53 3.76
CA ASN A 431 3.70 11.31 4.09
C ASN A 431 2.95 10.66 2.92
N ALA A 432 2.33 9.51 3.18
CA ALA A 432 1.63 8.72 2.16
C ALA A 432 0.53 9.52 1.45
N LEU A 433 -0.29 10.26 2.20
CA LEU A 433 -1.39 11.05 1.66
C LEU A 433 -0.89 12.24 0.84
N THR A 434 0.14 12.96 1.32
CA THR A 434 0.72 14.09 0.55
C THR A 434 1.31 13.62 -0.77
N LEU A 435 2.07 12.53 -0.75
CA LEU A 435 2.67 11.95 -1.95
C LEU A 435 1.61 11.44 -2.91
N PHE A 436 0.57 10.77 -2.39
CA PHE A 436 -0.55 10.31 -3.21
C PHE A 436 -1.28 11.48 -3.88
N THR A 437 -1.64 12.53 -3.13
CA THR A 437 -2.26 13.74 -3.68
C THR A 437 -1.39 14.40 -4.75
N ARG A 438 -0.06 14.46 -4.56
CA ARG A 438 0.85 14.96 -5.60
C ARG A 438 0.85 14.05 -6.82
N GLY A 439 0.84 12.74 -6.62
CA GLY A 439 0.70 11.75 -7.68
C GLY A 439 -0.57 11.97 -8.52
N GLU A 440 -1.71 12.26 -7.88
CA GLU A 440 -2.96 12.59 -8.59
C GLU A 440 -2.85 13.88 -9.40
N VAL A 441 -2.23 14.94 -8.84
CA VAL A 441 -2.01 16.22 -9.54
C VAL A 441 -1.08 16.02 -10.75
N LEU A 442 0.03 15.29 -10.57
CA LEU A 442 0.97 14.95 -11.63
C LEU A 442 0.32 14.12 -12.73
N LEU A 443 -0.55 13.18 -12.36
CA LEU A 443 -1.32 12.38 -13.31
C LEU A 443 -2.25 13.27 -14.15
N ALA A 444 -3.00 14.18 -13.53
CA ALA A 444 -3.88 15.12 -14.22
C ALA A 444 -3.10 16.06 -15.16
N ALA A 445 -1.88 16.47 -14.75
CA ALA A 445 -0.96 17.25 -15.57
C ALA A 445 -0.24 16.44 -16.67
N GLY A 446 -0.42 15.12 -16.71
CA GLY A 446 0.23 14.22 -17.68
C GLY A 446 1.72 13.97 -17.42
N ARG A 447 2.21 14.25 -16.20
CA ARG A 447 3.58 13.95 -15.72
C ARG A 447 3.66 12.54 -15.14
N LEU A 448 3.38 11.55 -15.98
CA LEU A 448 3.06 10.17 -15.58
C LEU A 448 4.19 9.46 -14.83
N THR A 449 5.44 9.57 -15.30
CA THR A 449 6.59 8.93 -14.65
C THR A 449 6.83 9.43 -13.22
N GLU A 450 6.55 10.71 -12.97
CA GLU A 450 6.70 11.30 -11.64
C GLU A 450 5.52 10.89 -10.74
N ALA A 451 4.31 10.83 -11.30
CA ALA A 451 3.14 10.31 -10.59
C ALA A 451 3.37 8.86 -10.10
N VAL A 452 3.90 7.99 -10.97
CA VAL A 452 4.24 6.59 -10.59
C VAL A 452 5.17 6.55 -9.40
N LYS A 453 6.27 7.33 -9.42
CA LYS A 453 7.26 7.34 -8.33
C LYS A 453 6.63 7.73 -6.99
N ASP A 454 5.76 8.73 -6.99
CA ASP A 454 5.09 9.19 -5.76
C ASP A 454 4.03 8.20 -5.27
N ILE A 455 3.23 7.63 -6.17
CA ILE A 455 2.20 6.66 -5.81
C ILE A 455 2.84 5.37 -5.28
N GLU A 456 3.95 4.90 -5.88
CA GLU A 456 4.70 3.76 -5.37
C GLU A 456 5.30 4.02 -3.99
N ARG A 457 5.76 5.25 -3.73
CA ARG A 457 6.20 5.65 -2.38
C ARG A 457 5.04 5.66 -1.39
N ALA A 458 3.88 6.19 -1.79
CA ALA A 458 2.68 6.18 -0.97
C ALA A 458 2.24 4.74 -0.62
N ILE A 459 2.28 3.81 -1.57
CA ILE A 459 2.01 2.38 -1.32
C ILE A 459 2.96 1.78 -0.28
N ARG A 460 4.24 2.16 -0.29
CA ARG A 460 5.20 1.66 0.71
C ARG A 460 4.94 2.23 2.11
N LEU A 461 4.48 3.47 2.18
CA LEU A 461 4.18 4.17 3.44
C LEU A 461 2.80 3.79 3.99
N ASP A 462 1.87 3.36 3.14
CA ASP A 462 0.54 2.92 3.53
C ASP A 462 0.06 1.68 2.73
N PRO A 463 0.69 0.50 2.91
CA PRO A 463 0.33 -0.73 2.20
C PRO A 463 -1.13 -1.16 2.38
N ALA A 464 -1.81 -0.84 3.50
CA ALA A 464 -3.21 -1.18 3.71
C ALA A 464 -4.16 -0.37 2.82
N PHE A 465 -3.77 0.85 2.41
CA PHE A 465 -4.55 1.69 1.50
C PHE A 465 -4.22 1.44 0.03
N ARG A 466 -3.45 0.38 -0.26
CA ARG A 466 -3.03 -0.04 -1.60
C ARG A 466 -4.18 -0.10 -2.61
N HIS A 467 -5.35 -0.58 -2.22
CA HIS A 467 -6.51 -0.69 -3.12
C HIS A 467 -6.87 0.64 -3.80
N GLN A 468 -6.70 1.77 -3.10
CA GLN A 468 -6.97 3.10 -3.64
C GLN A 468 -5.81 3.56 -4.54
N TYR A 469 -4.57 3.30 -4.14
CA TYR A 469 -3.38 3.66 -4.92
C TYR A 469 -3.29 2.91 -6.25
N LEU A 470 -3.72 1.64 -6.29
CA LEU A 470 -3.76 0.82 -7.51
C LEU A 470 -4.62 1.45 -8.62
N GLN A 471 -5.67 2.20 -8.28
CA GLN A 471 -6.48 2.92 -9.26
C GLN A 471 -5.62 3.89 -10.08
N PHE A 472 -4.88 4.75 -9.38
CA PHE A 472 -4.14 5.84 -10.00
C PHE A 472 -2.81 5.35 -10.57
N LEU A 473 -2.18 4.35 -9.95
CA LEU A 473 -1.00 3.69 -10.51
C LEU A 473 -1.34 2.99 -11.82
N GLY A 474 -2.45 2.22 -11.85
CA GLY A 474 -2.96 1.59 -13.07
C GLY A 474 -3.28 2.63 -14.16
N MET A 475 -3.90 3.75 -13.79
CA MET A 475 -4.18 4.85 -14.73
C MET A 475 -2.87 5.44 -15.31
N ALA A 476 -1.87 5.70 -14.47
CA ALA A 476 -0.59 6.22 -14.94
C ALA A 476 0.08 5.25 -15.93
N HIS A 477 0.10 3.94 -15.63
CA HIS A 477 0.62 2.92 -16.53
C HIS A 477 -0.17 2.82 -17.84
N PHE A 478 -1.50 2.86 -17.77
CA PHE A 478 -2.36 2.84 -18.96
C PHE A 478 -2.04 4.02 -19.88
N LEU A 479 -1.96 5.23 -19.32
CA LEU A 479 -1.70 6.46 -20.06
C LEU A 479 -0.28 6.52 -20.65
N MET A 480 0.66 5.72 -20.13
CA MET A 480 1.98 5.51 -20.72
C MET A 480 1.98 4.42 -21.83
N GLY A 481 0.86 3.75 -22.07
CA GLY A 481 0.76 2.62 -23.00
C GLY A 481 1.22 1.28 -22.43
N HIS A 482 1.51 1.19 -21.11
CA HIS A 482 1.87 -0.05 -20.43
C HIS A 482 0.61 -0.85 -20.05
N HIS A 483 -0.13 -1.31 -21.06
CA HIS A 483 -1.47 -1.89 -20.90
C HIS A 483 -1.49 -3.17 -20.06
N GLU A 484 -0.49 -4.03 -20.19
CA GLU A 484 -0.36 -5.26 -19.40
C GLU A 484 -0.21 -4.93 -17.91
N THR A 485 0.69 -4.00 -17.57
CA THR A 485 0.91 -3.55 -16.20
C THR A 485 -0.33 -2.88 -15.62
N ALA A 486 -1.01 -2.05 -16.42
CA ALA A 486 -2.26 -1.42 -16.02
C ALA A 486 -3.36 -2.46 -15.73
N ALA A 487 -3.53 -3.45 -16.61
CA ALA A 487 -4.53 -4.52 -16.42
C ALA A 487 -4.26 -5.32 -15.14
N LEU A 488 -3.00 -5.64 -14.81
CA LEU A 488 -2.64 -6.29 -13.55
C LEU A 488 -3.07 -5.47 -12.33
N MET A 489 -2.76 -4.17 -12.32
CA MET A 489 -3.12 -3.25 -11.25
C MET A 489 -4.64 -3.15 -11.08
N PHE A 490 -5.39 -3.05 -12.18
CA PHE A 490 -6.84 -2.98 -12.13
C PHE A 490 -7.50 -4.30 -11.76
N ARG A 491 -6.96 -5.46 -12.17
CA ARG A 491 -7.43 -6.77 -11.71
C ARG A 491 -7.26 -6.92 -10.19
N GLU A 492 -6.08 -6.57 -9.67
CA GLU A 492 -5.82 -6.57 -8.23
C GLU A 492 -6.80 -5.63 -7.50
N ARG A 493 -7.02 -4.43 -8.04
CA ARG A 493 -7.99 -3.50 -7.47
C ARG A 493 -9.42 -4.05 -7.47
N VAL A 494 -9.87 -4.66 -8.56
CA VAL A 494 -11.22 -5.26 -8.66
C VAL A 494 -11.35 -6.45 -7.69
N HIS A 495 -10.26 -7.19 -7.45
CA HIS A 495 -10.24 -8.25 -6.43
C HIS A 495 -10.37 -7.68 -5.01
N LEU A 496 -9.62 -6.62 -4.69
CA LEU A 496 -9.65 -5.98 -3.38
C LEU A 496 -10.93 -5.17 -3.13
N VAL A 497 -11.54 -4.63 -4.19
CA VAL A 497 -12.74 -3.79 -4.14
C VAL A 497 -13.76 -4.28 -5.18
N PRO A 498 -14.48 -5.40 -4.91
CA PRO A 498 -15.37 -6.03 -5.88
C PRO A 498 -16.58 -5.20 -6.30
N ASP A 499 -16.87 -4.06 -5.68
CA ASP A 499 -17.96 -3.16 -6.05
C ASP A 499 -17.48 -1.95 -6.88
N THR A 500 -16.18 -1.84 -7.17
CA THR A 500 -15.68 -0.67 -7.92
C THR A 500 -16.15 -0.65 -9.37
N ASP A 501 -16.81 0.44 -9.76
CA ASP A 501 -17.19 0.71 -11.14
C ASP A 501 -16.03 1.28 -11.98
N ILE A 502 -15.32 2.28 -11.46
CA ILE A 502 -14.24 2.96 -12.18
C ILE A 502 -13.07 2.01 -12.47
N GLY A 503 -12.72 1.12 -11.55
CA GLY A 503 -11.63 0.16 -11.75
C GLY A 503 -11.95 -0.84 -12.86
N ARG A 504 -13.22 -1.27 -12.94
CA ARG A 504 -13.71 -2.12 -14.02
C ARG A 504 -13.70 -1.41 -15.37
N ALA A 505 -14.09 -0.12 -15.41
CA ALA A 505 -14.07 0.65 -16.65
C ALA A 505 -12.65 0.76 -17.22
N TRP A 506 -11.68 1.09 -16.37
CA TRP A 506 -10.27 1.15 -16.77
C TRP A 506 -9.68 -0.22 -17.10
N LEU A 507 -10.08 -1.29 -16.39
CA LEU A 507 -9.69 -2.65 -16.74
C LEU A 507 -10.22 -3.04 -18.13
N ALA A 508 -11.50 -2.78 -18.41
CA ALA A 508 -12.10 -3.05 -19.72
C ALA A 508 -11.38 -2.31 -20.86
N ALA A 509 -11.01 -1.05 -20.64
CA ALA A 509 -10.21 -0.27 -21.59
C ALA A 509 -8.83 -0.92 -21.81
N ALA A 510 -8.13 -1.33 -20.74
CA ALA A 510 -6.82 -1.97 -20.82
C ALA A 510 -6.90 -3.30 -21.59
N LEU A 511 -7.88 -4.14 -21.27
CA LEU A 511 -8.13 -5.42 -21.94
C LEU A 511 -8.45 -5.23 -23.43
N GLY A 512 -9.16 -4.17 -23.79
CA GLY A 512 -9.43 -3.81 -25.19
C GLY A 512 -8.15 -3.53 -25.99
N HIS A 513 -7.18 -2.80 -25.41
CA HIS A 513 -5.87 -2.61 -26.05
C HIS A 513 -5.04 -3.90 -26.15
N LEU A 514 -5.20 -4.81 -25.19
CA LEU A 514 -4.54 -6.12 -25.19
C LEU A 514 -5.19 -7.15 -26.12
N GLY A 515 -6.40 -6.86 -26.63
CA GLY A 515 -7.18 -7.81 -27.44
C GLY A 515 -7.85 -8.91 -26.62
N GLU A 516 -7.92 -8.77 -25.29
CA GLU A 516 -8.56 -9.72 -24.36
C GLU A 516 -10.08 -9.45 -24.27
N ILE A 517 -10.76 -9.52 -25.41
CA ILE A 517 -12.12 -8.99 -25.62
C ILE A 517 -13.18 -9.69 -24.76
N ASP A 518 -13.07 -11.01 -24.54
CA ASP A 518 -14.05 -11.76 -23.76
C ASP A 518 -14.04 -11.37 -22.28
N GLU A 519 -12.85 -11.17 -21.71
CA GLU A 519 -12.72 -10.66 -20.35
C GLU A 519 -13.20 -9.21 -20.26
N ALA A 520 -12.85 -8.37 -21.24
CA ALA A 520 -13.32 -6.98 -21.29
C ALA A 520 -14.86 -6.91 -21.24
N ARG A 521 -15.54 -7.75 -22.02
CA ARG A 521 -17.01 -7.85 -22.02
C ARG A 521 -17.58 -8.34 -20.70
N ALA A 522 -16.96 -9.34 -20.07
CA ALA A 522 -17.40 -9.83 -18.76
C ALA A 522 -17.30 -8.74 -17.69
N VAL A 523 -16.14 -8.09 -17.60
CA VAL A 523 -15.87 -6.98 -16.66
C VAL A 523 -16.84 -5.82 -16.87
N TRP A 524 -17.12 -5.45 -18.13
CA TRP A 524 -18.06 -4.39 -18.46
C TRP A 524 -19.52 -4.76 -18.12
N SER A 525 -19.91 -6.02 -18.36
CA SER A 525 -21.23 -6.51 -17.96
C SER A 525 -21.43 -6.45 -16.44
N ASP A 526 -20.41 -6.85 -15.68
CA ASP A 526 -20.43 -6.72 -14.22
C ASP A 526 -20.52 -5.26 -13.75
N LEU A 527 -19.77 -4.36 -14.40
CA LEU A 527 -19.88 -2.93 -14.14
C LEU A 527 -21.31 -2.43 -14.37
N ARG A 528 -21.94 -2.77 -15.50
CA ARG A 528 -23.31 -2.34 -15.82
C ARG A 528 -24.34 -2.94 -14.86
N ARG A 529 -24.09 -4.12 -14.30
CA ARG A 529 -24.94 -4.71 -13.26
C ARG A 529 -24.81 -3.97 -11.92
N LEU A 530 -23.59 -3.53 -11.57
CA LEU A 530 -23.33 -2.76 -10.36
C LEU A 530 -23.85 -1.33 -10.45
N ASN A 531 -23.60 -0.67 -11.58
CA ASN A 531 -23.98 0.71 -11.84
C ASN A 531 -24.58 0.83 -13.26
N PRO A 532 -25.90 0.60 -13.41
CA PRO A 532 -26.57 0.68 -14.72
C PRO A 532 -26.45 2.06 -15.39
N GLY A 533 -26.37 3.12 -14.59
CA GLY A 533 -26.22 4.51 -15.04
C GLY A 533 -24.76 4.97 -15.18
N PHE A 534 -23.78 4.06 -15.18
CA PHE A 534 -22.38 4.45 -15.29
C PHE A 534 -22.09 5.13 -16.62
N ASP A 535 -21.51 6.33 -16.55
CA ASP A 535 -21.05 7.10 -17.69
C ASP A 535 -19.54 7.33 -17.53
N PHE A 536 -18.75 6.63 -18.36
CA PHE A 536 -17.31 6.69 -18.27
C PHE A 536 -16.77 8.03 -18.80
N GLU A 537 -17.36 8.57 -19.87
CA GLU A 537 -16.92 9.83 -20.47
C GLU A 537 -17.10 11.00 -19.51
N THR A 538 -18.27 11.09 -18.87
CA THR A 538 -18.51 12.13 -17.84
C THR A 538 -17.52 11.99 -16.68
N ARG A 539 -17.19 10.76 -16.25
CA ARG A 539 -16.19 10.56 -15.20
C ARG A 539 -14.77 10.93 -15.64
N LEU A 540 -14.37 10.59 -16.86
CA LEU A 540 -13.08 10.96 -17.42
C LEU A 540 -12.94 12.49 -17.56
N ALA A 541 -14.00 13.17 -17.99
CA ALA A 541 -14.02 14.63 -18.09
C ALA A 541 -13.75 15.30 -16.73
N ARG A 542 -14.25 14.72 -15.64
CA ARG A 542 -14.01 15.23 -14.27
C ARG A 542 -12.60 14.94 -13.74
N LEU A 543 -11.80 14.10 -14.40
CA LEU A 543 -10.40 13.86 -14.02
C LEU A 543 -9.46 14.94 -14.54
N TYR A 544 -9.94 15.86 -15.39
CA TYR A 544 -9.19 16.99 -15.94
C TYR A 544 -7.80 16.59 -16.47
N LEU A 545 -7.75 15.49 -17.24
CA LEU A 545 -6.55 15.13 -17.97
C LEU A 545 -6.27 16.27 -18.97
N ASN A 546 -5.21 17.05 -18.77
CA ASN A 546 -4.91 18.25 -19.56
C ASN A 546 -4.40 17.93 -20.99
N LYS A 547 -4.77 16.76 -21.51
CA LYS A 547 -4.38 16.24 -22.83
C LYS A 547 -5.55 15.45 -23.42
N PRO A 548 -6.29 16.02 -24.39
CA PRO A 548 -7.39 15.35 -25.09
C PRO A 548 -7.00 13.97 -25.66
N ASP A 549 -5.75 13.83 -26.12
CA ASP A 549 -5.21 12.58 -26.65
C ASP A 549 -5.23 11.44 -25.62
N LEU A 550 -5.07 11.76 -24.33
CA LEU A 550 -5.13 10.77 -23.24
C LEU A 550 -6.54 10.24 -23.02
N VAL A 551 -7.56 11.10 -23.15
CA VAL A 551 -8.97 10.68 -23.08
C VAL A 551 -9.31 9.83 -24.29
N GLY A 552 -8.86 10.23 -25.48
CA GLY A 552 -9.03 9.45 -26.72
C GLY A 552 -8.43 8.05 -26.62
N HIS A 553 -7.26 7.91 -26.00
CA HIS A 553 -6.61 6.62 -25.77
C HIS A 553 -7.46 5.69 -24.88
N VAL A 554 -8.08 6.23 -23.81
CA VAL A 554 -8.95 5.42 -22.95
C VAL A 554 -10.19 4.93 -23.70
N LEU A 555 -10.84 5.82 -24.46
CA LEU A 555 -12.04 5.49 -25.23
C LEU A 555 -11.73 4.53 -26.40
N ASP A 556 -10.56 4.62 -27.00
CA ASP A 556 -10.07 3.67 -28.02
C ASP A 556 -10.01 2.24 -27.47
N GLY A 557 -9.53 2.04 -26.24
CA GLY A 557 -9.56 0.73 -25.57
C GLY A 557 -10.97 0.16 -25.42
N ILE A 558 -11.93 0.99 -24.99
CA ILE A 558 -13.35 0.61 -24.89
C ILE A 558 -13.92 0.26 -26.28
N ALA A 559 -13.60 1.05 -27.30
CA ALA A 559 -14.04 0.81 -28.67
C ALA A 559 -13.46 -0.50 -29.23
N LYS A 560 -12.18 -0.78 -29.00
CA LYS A 560 -11.51 -2.04 -29.38
C LYS A 560 -12.13 -3.26 -28.71
N ALA A 561 -12.60 -3.11 -27.47
CA ALA A 561 -13.36 -4.14 -26.77
C ALA A 561 -14.81 -4.33 -27.31
N GLY A 562 -15.27 -3.47 -28.23
CA GLY A 562 -16.64 -3.47 -28.73
C GLY A 562 -17.66 -3.04 -27.69
N LEU A 563 -17.26 -2.17 -26.75
CA LEU A 563 -18.05 -1.76 -25.59
C LEU A 563 -18.59 -0.32 -25.67
N ALA A 564 -18.24 0.41 -26.73
CA ALA A 564 -18.78 1.75 -26.96
C ALA A 564 -20.31 1.67 -27.10
N ASP A 565 -21.03 2.58 -26.43
CA ASP A 565 -22.48 2.67 -26.60
C ASP A 565 -22.78 2.96 -28.09
N PRO A 566 -23.81 2.33 -28.69
CA PRO A 566 -24.18 2.62 -30.07
C PRO A 566 -24.52 4.12 -30.18
N PRO A 567 -24.14 4.79 -31.28
CA PRO A 567 -24.45 6.21 -31.45
C PRO A 567 -25.94 6.44 -31.25
N ALA A 568 -26.29 7.46 -30.46
CA ALA A 568 -27.68 7.83 -30.24
C ALA A 568 -28.39 7.94 -31.60
N PRO A 569 -29.58 7.33 -31.77
CA PRO A 569 -30.27 7.34 -33.05
C PRO A 569 -30.45 8.80 -33.49
N ALA A 570 -29.92 9.11 -34.68
CA ALA A 570 -30.03 10.42 -35.27
C ALA A 570 -31.51 10.75 -35.51
N GLY A 571 -32.10 11.56 -34.64
CA GLY A 571 -33.43 12.12 -34.83
C GLY A 571 -34.38 11.93 -33.66
N GLN A 572 -34.42 12.93 -32.78
CA GLN A 572 -35.66 13.64 -32.44
C GLN A 572 -35.26 14.99 -31.84
N SER A 573 -35.26 15.98 -32.73
CA SER A 573 -35.17 17.42 -32.47
C SER A 573 -36.33 17.93 -31.63
#